data_AF-A0A765T7K0-F1
#
_entry.id   AF-A0A765T7K0-F1
#
_cell.length_a   1.000
_cell.length_b   1.000
_cell.length_c   1.000
_cell.angle_alpha   90.00
_cell.angle_beta   90.00
_cell.angle_gamma   90.00
#
_symmetry.space_group_name_H-M   'P 1'
#
loop_
_entity.id
_entity.type
_entity.pdbx_description
1 polymer ?
#
loop_
_entity_poly.entity_id
_entity_poly.type
_entity_poly.pdbx_seq_one_letter_code
_entity_poly.pdbx_strand_id
1 'polypeptide(L)'
;CDQSVPDGSGGTEPRITCNAYLATQRRAWDVLSDFCSAMRCMPVWNGQTLTFVQDRPSDKVWTYNRSNVVMPDDGAPFRYSFSALKDRHNAVEVNWIDPDNGWETATELVEDTQAIARYGRNVTKMDAFGCTSRGQAHRAGLWLIKTELLETQTVDFSVGAEGLRHVPGDVVEICDDDYAGISTGGRVLAVNSQTRTLTLDREITLPASGTTLISLVDGSGNPVSVEVQSVTDGVQVKVNRIPDGVAGYSVWGLKLPTLRQRLFRCVSIRENDDGTYAITAVQHVPEKEA
;
A
#
# COMPACT_ATOMS: atom_id res chain seq x y z
N CYS A 1 3.94 -5.63 19.73
CA CYS A 1 2.73 -6.33 19.20
C CYS A 1 2.66 -7.66 19.94
N ASP A 2 1.62 -7.85 20.73
CA ASP A 2 1.43 -8.97 21.67
C ASP A 2 0.80 -10.22 21.03
N GLN A 3 0.45 -10.16 19.74
CA GLN A 3 -0.02 -11.32 19.00
C GLN A 3 1.03 -12.45 19.09
N SER A 4 0.60 -13.60 19.60
CA SER A 4 1.43 -14.79 19.72
C SER A 4 1.68 -15.42 18.35
N VAL A 5 2.95 -15.66 18.01
CA VAL A 5 3.40 -16.28 16.74
C VAL A 5 4.43 -17.38 17.03
N PRO A 6 4.62 -18.35 16.14
CA PRO A 6 5.65 -19.37 16.30
C PRO A 6 7.07 -18.76 16.41
N ASP A 7 7.86 -19.25 17.36
CA ASP A 7 9.24 -18.82 17.61
C ASP A 7 10.29 -19.52 16.72
N GLY A 8 9.87 -20.49 15.91
CA GLY A 8 10.75 -21.30 15.05
C GLY A 8 11.49 -22.44 15.78
N SER A 9 11.27 -22.60 17.09
CA SER A 9 11.89 -23.63 17.96
C SER A 9 10.85 -24.54 18.64
N GLY A 10 9.59 -24.44 18.25
CA GLY A 10 8.48 -25.27 18.75
C GLY A 10 7.62 -24.61 19.83
N GLY A 11 7.89 -23.35 20.18
CA GLY A 11 7.09 -22.52 21.07
C GLY A 11 6.45 -21.33 20.36
N THR A 12 6.03 -20.33 21.15
CA THR A 12 5.44 -19.10 20.65
C THR A 12 6.01 -17.89 21.37
N GLU A 13 6.12 -16.77 20.65
CA GLU A 13 6.58 -15.48 21.16
C GLU A 13 5.69 -14.33 20.69
N PRO A 14 5.71 -13.14 21.34
CA PRO A 14 5.08 -11.95 20.78
C PRO A 14 5.66 -11.60 19.40
N ARG A 15 4.80 -11.20 18.45
CA ARG A 15 5.20 -10.89 17.07
C ARG A 15 6.36 -9.89 16.99
N ILE A 16 6.30 -8.82 17.80
CA ILE A 16 7.35 -7.79 17.88
C ILE A 16 7.55 -7.41 19.36
N THR A 17 8.78 -7.57 19.83
CA THR A 17 9.29 -7.09 21.11
C THR A 17 10.49 -6.16 20.87
N CYS A 18 10.62 -5.08 21.62
CA CYS A 18 11.76 -4.15 21.54
C CYS A 18 12.40 -4.04 22.93
N ASN A 19 13.59 -4.60 23.06
CA ASN A 19 14.42 -4.56 24.26
C ASN A 19 15.67 -3.75 23.95
N ALA A 20 15.62 -2.43 24.19
CA ALA A 20 16.70 -1.52 23.88
C ALA A 20 17.27 -0.87 25.15
N TYR A 21 18.60 -0.80 25.23
CA TYR A 21 19.31 -0.05 26.26
C TYR A 21 20.03 1.14 25.63
N LEU A 22 19.58 2.35 25.96
CA LEU A 22 20.11 3.60 25.40
C LEU A 22 21.11 4.23 26.38
N ALA A 23 22.39 3.89 26.22
CA ALA A 23 23.46 4.32 27.13
C ALA A 23 24.22 5.57 26.67
N THR A 24 24.11 5.91 25.38
CA THR A 24 24.89 6.98 24.74
C THR A 24 23.99 8.09 24.21
N GLN A 25 24.49 9.33 24.24
CA GLN A 25 23.79 10.46 23.65
C GLN A 25 23.78 10.31 22.12
N ARG A 26 22.58 10.35 21.53
CA ARG A 26 22.34 10.26 20.09
C ARG A 26 21.35 11.34 19.66
N ARG A 27 21.32 11.67 18.36
CA ARG A 27 20.29 12.58 17.84
C ARG A 27 18.93 11.91 17.98
N ALA A 28 17.94 12.67 18.45
CA ALA A 28 16.60 12.14 18.67
C ALA A 28 16.00 11.50 17.41
N TRP A 29 16.24 12.08 16.24
CA TRP A 29 15.76 11.54 14.97
C TRP A 29 16.33 10.15 14.65
N ASP A 30 17.62 9.92 14.91
CA ASP A 30 18.25 8.62 14.67
C ASP A 30 17.61 7.55 15.58
N VAL A 31 17.36 7.88 16.85
CA VAL A 31 16.71 6.98 17.81
C VAL A 31 15.26 6.69 17.42
N LEU A 32 14.52 7.71 16.96
CA LEU A 32 13.14 7.51 16.46
C LEU A 32 13.12 6.63 15.22
N SER A 33 14.07 6.81 14.30
CA SER A 33 14.22 5.97 13.11
C SER A 33 14.49 4.52 13.47
N ASP A 34 15.30 4.26 14.50
CA ASP A 34 15.57 2.91 15.00
C ASP A 34 14.32 2.24 15.60
N PHE A 35 13.53 3.01 16.36
CA PHE A 35 12.24 2.51 16.86
C PHE A 35 11.26 2.22 15.72
N CYS A 36 11.22 3.11 14.73
CA CYS A 36 10.41 2.95 13.52
C CYS A 36 10.79 1.69 12.73
N SER A 37 12.10 1.42 12.54
CA SER A 37 12.55 0.22 11.82
C SER A 37 12.16 -1.06 12.56
N ALA A 38 12.30 -1.09 13.89
CA ALA A 38 11.91 -2.24 14.72
C ALA A 38 10.40 -2.53 14.67
N MET A 39 9.57 -1.48 14.63
CA MET A 39 8.10 -1.58 14.64
C MET A 39 7.46 -1.61 13.25
N ARG A 40 8.27 -1.48 12.19
CA ARG A 40 7.84 -1.32 10.80
C ARG A 40 6.91 -0.11 10.63
N CYS A 41 7.32 1.03 11.19
CA CYS A 41 6.57 2.27 11.13
C CYS A 41 7.33 3.33 10.32
N MET A 42 6.59 4.26 9.75
CA MET A 42 7.10 5.47 9.13
C MET A 42 6.77 6.67 10.01
N PRO A 43 7.76 7.49 10.39
CA PRO A 43 7.51 8.76 11.08
C PRO A 43 6.95 9.77 10.08
N VAL A 44 5.80 10.35 10.38
CA VAL A 44 5.08 11.29 9.52
C VAL A 44 4.80 12.57 10.30
N TRP A 45 5.19 13.71 9.73
CA TRP A 45 4.83 15.01 10.28
C TRP A 45 3.54 15.49 9.62
N ASN A 46 2.48 15.64 10.40
CA ASN A 46 1.17 16.07 9.91
C ASN A 46 0.93 17.60 10.02
N GLY A 47 1.99 18.39 10.22
CA GLY A 47 1.91 19.84 10.40
C GLY A 47 1.79 20.29 11.85
N GLN A 48 1.29 19.45 12.76
CA GLN A 48 1.11 19.78 14.18
C GLN A 48 1.90 18.86 15.11
N THR A 49 1.91 17.56 14.81
CA THR A 49 2.48 16.52 15.65
C THR A 49 3.22 15.49 14.79
N LEU A 50 4.29 14.92 15.34
CA LEU A 50 4.90 13.74 14.76
C LEU A 50 4.02 12.53 15.09
N THR A 51 3.49 11.88 14.05
CA THR A 51 2.71 10.64 14.12
C THR A 51 3.50 9.49 13.49
N PHE A 52 3.11 8.26 13.80
CA PHE A 52 3.77 7.06 13.29
C PHE A 52 2.75 6.18 12.58
N VAL A 53 2.98 5.93 11.29
CA VAL A 53 2.12 5.06 10.49
C VAL A 53 2.78 3.70 10.35
N GLN A 54 2.11 2.65 10.83
CA GLN A 54 2.62 1.28 10.74
C GLN A 54 2.34 0.67 9.37
N ASP A 55 3.31 -0.05 8.81
CA ASP A 55 3.14 -0.96 7.67
C ASP A 55 2.36 -2.19 8.15
N ARG A 56 1.03 -2.04 8.18
CA ARG A 56 0.04 -3.05 8.56
C ARG A 56 -1.05 -3.13 7.51
N PRO A 57 -1.88 -4.21 7.51
CA PRO A 57 -2.94 -4.34 6.52
C PRO A 57 -3.91 -3.19 6.75
N SER A 58 -4.14 -2.42 5.70
CA SER A 58 -4.95 -1.21 5.74
C SER A 58 -5.84 -1.18 4.51
N ASP A 59 -7.12 -0.88 4.72
CA ASP A 59 -8.03 -0.64 3.61
C ASP A 59 -7.60 0.61 2.84
N LYS A 60 -7.88 0.61 1.54
CA LYS A 60 -7.66 1.82 0.73
C LYS A 60 -8.52 2.97 1.26
N VAL A 61 -7.96 4.17 1.28
CA VAL A 61 -8.66 5.39 1.70
C VAL A 61 -9.32 6.10 0.52
N TRP A 62 -8.83 5.89 -0.71
CA TRP A 62 -9.34 6.56 -1.91
C TRP A 62 -8.99 5.79 -3.19
N THR A 63 -9.67 6.16 -4.28
CA THR A 63 -9.40 5.65 -5.62
C THR A 63 -9.04 6.82 -6.54
N TYR A 64 -7.91 6.71 -7.21
CA TYR A 64 -7.48 7.61 -8.26
C TYR A 64 -7.65 6.97 -9.63
N ASN A 65 -8.13 7.75 -10.58
CA ASN A 65 -8.27 7.42 -11.98
C ASN A 65 -8.06 8.68 -12.83
N ARG A 66 -8.07 8.53 -14.15
CA ARG A 66 -7.83 9.66 -15.06
C ARG A 66 -8.78 10.86 -14.86
N SER A 67 -9.96 10.66 -14.27
CA SER A 67 -10.96 11.72 -14.08
C SER A 67 -10.78 12.56 -12.80
N ASN A 68 -9.86 12.18 -11.91
CA ASN A 68 -9.57 12.92 -10.68
C ASN A 68 -8.07 13.19 -10.45
N VAL A 69 -7.26 12.93 -11.47
CA VAL A 69 -5.84 13.30 -11.54
C VAL A 69 -5.70 14.47 -12.50
N VAL A 70 -4.81 15.40 -12.18
CA VAL A 70 -4.45 16.53 -13.03
C VAL A 70 -3.71 15.98 -14.24
N MET A 71 -4.25 16.27 -15.43
CA MET A 71 -3.64 15.84 -16.68
C MET A 71 -2.40 16.69 -16.99
N PRO A 72 -1.20 16.09 -17.06
CA PRO A 72 -0.01 16.81 -17.49
C PRO A 72 0.01 17.02 -19.01
N ASP A 73 0.86 17.93 -19.48
CA ASP A 73 1.00 18.30 -20.89
C ASP A 73 1.41 17.13 -21.81
N ASP A 74 2.16 16.16 -21.28
CA ASP A 74 2.55 14.94 -21.99
C ASP A 74 1.43 13.89 -22.07
N GLY A 75 0.28 14.15 -21.44
CA GLY A 75 -0.92 13.33 -21.51
C GLY A 75 -0.89 12.05 -20.66
N ALA A 76 0.17 11.83 -19.86
CA ALA A 76 0.35 10.63 -19.03
C ALA A 76 0.03 10.92 -17.54
N PRO A 77 -1.20 10.62 -17.06
CA PRO A 77 -1.63 11.00 -15.71
C PRO A 77 -0.84 10.29 -14.59
N PHE A 78 -0.39 9.06 -14.84
CA PHE A 78 0.39 8.27 -13.89
C PHE A 78 1.76 7.94 -14.48
N ARG A 79 2.83 8.30 -13.76
CA ARG A 79 4.21 7.99 -14.16
C ARG A 79 4.74 6.86 -13.29
N TYR A 80 4.96 5.70 -13.90
CA TYR A 80 5.51 4.54 -13.20
C TYR A 80 7.03 4.45 -13.36
N SER A 81 7.71 4.18 -12.26
CA SER A 81 9.10 3.76 -12.24
C SER A 81 9.24 2.43 -11.49
N PHE A 82 10.31 1.70 -11.77
CA PHE A 82 10.56 0.39 -11.18
C PHE A 82 11.92 0.39 -10.49
N SER A 83 12.00 -0.25 -9.33
CA SER A 83 13.30 -0.53 -8.69
C SER A 83 14.16 -1.38 -9.62
N ALA A 84 15.46 -1.09 -9.73
CA ALA A 84 16.33 -1.90 -10.58
C ALA A 84 16.52 -3.29 -9.97
N LEU A 85 16.70 -4.32 -10.80
CA LEU A 85 16.87 -5.70 -10.31
C LEU A 85 18.06 -5.84 -9.34
N LYS A 86 19.14 -5.08 -9.57
CA LYS A 86 20.33 -5.05 -8.69
C LYS A 86 20.03 -4.50 -7.28
N ASP A 87 18.98 -3.71 -7.15
CA ASP A 87 18.57 -3.09 -5.88
C ASP A 87 17.52 -3.97 -5.16
N ARG A 88 17.19 -5.15 -5.73
CA ARG A 88 16.26 -6.15 -5.15
C ARG A 88 17.07 -7.31 -4.60
N HIS A 89 17.25 -7.33 -3.30
CA HIS A 89 17.95 -8.36 -2.54
C HIS A 89 17.03 -9.54 -2.26
N ASN A 90 17.61 -10.72 -2.27
CA ASN A 90 16.93 -11.99 -2.02
C ASN A 90 17.60 -12.81 -0.92
N ALA A 91 18.60 -12.22 -0.26
CA ALA A 91 19.26 -12.71 0.93
C ALA A 91 19.52 -11.53 1.88
N VAL A 92 19.32 -11.74 3.18
CA VAL A 92 19.50 -10.71 4.21
C VAL A 92 20.27 -11.31 5.38
N GLU A 93 21.36 -10.64 5.75
CA GLU A 93 22.06 -10.86 7.01
C GLU A 93 21.46 -9.92 8.07
N VAL A 94 20.68 -10.47 8.99
CA VAL A 94 19.99 -9.72 10.04
C VAL A 94 20.78 -9.79 11.34
N ASN A 95 21.33 -8.67 11.78
CA ASN A 95 21.98 -8.57 13.08
C ASN A 95 20.94 -8.40 14.19
N TRP A 96 21.09 -9.15 15.28
CA TRP A 96 20.25 -9.11 16.47
C TRP A 96 21.10 -9.38 17.71
N ILE A 97 20.57 -9.11 18.91
CA ILE A 97 21.28 -9.31 20.17
C ILE A 97 20.89 -10.66 20.76
N ASP A 98 21.85 -11.55 20.98
CA ASP A 98 21.59 -12.91 21.45
C ASP A 98 21.76 -13.03 22.98
N PRO A 99 20.67 -13.16 23.76
CA PRO A 99 20.76 -13.32 25.21
C PRO A 99 21.46 -14.61 25.65
N ASP A 100 21.42 -15.66 24.83
CA ASP A 100 22.04 -16.96 25.12
C ASP A 100 23.54 -16.95 24.79
N ASN A 101 24.00 -16.00 23.97
CA ASN A 101 25.40 -15.75 23.66
C ASN A 101 25.95 -14.50 24.38
N GLY A 102 25.57 -14.32 25.64
CA GLY A 102 26.13 -13.26 26.49
C GLY A 102 25.74 -11.83 26.07
N TRP A 103 24.61 -11.66 25.39
CA TRP A 103 24.14 -10.37 24.85
C TRP A 103 25.02 -9.78 23.74
N GLU A 104 25.81 -10.63 23.07
CA GLU A 104 26.59 -10.24 21.90
C GLU A 104 25.72 -10.14 20.65
N THR A 105 26.23 -9.44 19.64
CA THR A 105 25.56 -9.36 18.33
C THR A 105 25.73 -10.69 17.58
N ALA A 106 24.62 -11.29 17.18
CA ALA A 106 24.56 -12.46 16.31
C ALA A 106 23.92 -12.09 14.95
N THR A 107 24.20 -12.87 13.92
CA THR A 107 23.65 -12.67 12.57
C THR A 107 22.78 -13.86 12.18
N GLU A 108 21.52 -13.60 11.85
CA GLU A 108 20.62 -14.57 11.22
C GLU A 108 20.63 -14.36 9.70
N LEU A 109 20.94 -15.41 8.93
CA LEU A 109 20.86 -15.38 7.48
C LEU A 109 19.48 -15.83 7.02
N VAL A 110 18.80 -14.98 6.25
CA VAL A 110 17.48 -15.26 5.66
C VAL A 110 17.60 -15.21 4.14
N GLU A 111 17.10 -16.23 3.44
CA GLU A 111 17.24 -16.36 1.99
C GLU A 111 15.94 -16.82 1.32
N ASP A 112 15.61 -16.25 0.16
CA ASP A 112 14.54 -16.75 -0.72
C ASP A 112 15.16 -17.59 -1.84
N THR A 113 15.17 -18.90 -1.65
CA THR A 113 15.83 -19.87 -2.54
C THR A 113 15.26 -19.86 -3.96
N GLN A 114 13.97 -19.57 -4.12
CA GLN A 114 13.33 -19.48 -5.43
C GLN A 114 13.79 -18.23 -6.17
N ALA A 115 13.83 -17.09 -5.48
CA ALA A 115 14.34 -15.85 -6.05
C ALA A 115 15.84 -15.94 -6.38
N ILE A 116 16.64 -16.58 -5.53
CA ILE A 116 18.08 -16.82 -5.77
C ILE A 116 18.29 -17.70 -7.00
N ALA A 117 17.53 -18.79 -7.13
CA ALA A 117 17.63 -19.68 -8.29
C ALA A 117 17.31 -18.94 -9.61
N ARG A 118 16.43 -17.93 -9.56
CA ARG A 118 16.00 -17.18 -10.74
C ARG A 118 16.88 -15.99 -11.08
N TYR A 119 17.37 -15.25 -10.08
CA TYR A 119 18.02 -13.95 -10.26
C TYR A 119 19.50 -13.94 -9.84
N GLY A 120 20.01 -15.03 -9.28
CA GLY A 120 21.31 -15.06 -8.61
C GLY A 120 21.22 -14.47 -7.20
N ARG A 121 22.20 -14.79 -6.36
CA ARG A 121 22.24 -14.35 -4.95
C ARG A 121 22.60 -12.87 -4.85
N ASN A 122 21.74 -12.08 -4.20
CA ASN A 122 21.94 -10.66 -3.91
C ASN A 122 21.68 -10.38 -2.43
N VAL A 123 22.72 -9.94 -1.71
CA VAL A 123 22.74 -9.90 -0.23
C VAL A 123 22.73 -8.46 0.26
N THR A 124 21.89 -8.19 1.26
CA THR A 124 21.95 -6.95 2.05
C THR A 124 22.12 -7.26 3.54
N LYS A 125 22.49 -6.25 4.31
CA LYS A 125 22.63 -6.31 5.77
C LYS A 125 21.58 -5.42 6.42
N MET A 126 21.01 -5.89 7.52
CA MET A 126 20.02 -5.13 8.30
C MET A 126 20.28 -5.32 9.79
N ASP A 127 20.17 -4.24 10.55
CA ASP A 127 20.20 -4.30 12.01
C ASP A 127 18.77 -4.32 12.56
N ALA A 128 18.41 -5.37 13.29
CA ALA A 128 17.12 -5.48 13.97
C ALA A 128 17.20 -4.80 15.35
N PHE A 129 16.95 -3.50 15.38
CA PHE A 129 17.05 -2.70 16.61
C PHE A 129 16.18 -3.25 17.76
N GLY A 130 16.80 -3.43 18.93
CA GLY A 130 16.13 -3.96 20.13
C GLY A 130 15.62 -5.39 19.99
N CYS A 131 16.02 -6.12 18.95
CA CYS A 131 15.64 -7.51 18.74
C CYS A 131 16.51 -8.43 19.60
N THR A 132 15.86 -9.23 20.44
CA THR A 132 16.53 -10.23 21.29
C THR A 132 16.04 -11.66 21.03
N SER A 133 15.45 -11.88 19.86
CA SER A 133 14.96 -13.19 19.43
C SER A 133 15.39 -13.47 17.99
N ARG A 134 15.97 -14.65 17.79
CA ARG A 134 16.31 -15.15 16.45
C ARG A 134 15.08 -15.23 15.55
N GLY A 135 13.93 -15.66 16.08
CA GLY A 135 12.68 -15.78 15.33
C GLY A 135 12.18 -14.42 14.82
N GLN A 136 12.25 -13.39 15.65
CA GLN A 136 11.92 -12.02 15.24
C GLN A 136 12.91 -11.48 14.19
N ALA A 137 14.21 -11.73 14.34
CA ALA A 137 15.22 -11.37 13.34
C ALA A 137 14.95 -12.03 11.98
N HIS A 138 14.63 -13.32 12.00
CA HIS A 138 14.27 -14.08 10.80
C HIS A 138 13.04 -13.49 10.11
N ARG A 139 11.96 -13.20 10.85
CA ARG A 139 10.74 -12.57 10.31
C ARG A 139 11.00 -11.17 9.74
N ALA A 140 11.95 -10.43 10.31
CA ALA A 140 12.33 -9.12 9.80
C ALA A 140 13.08 -9.25 8.45
N GLY A 141 13.99 -10.21 8.32
CA GLY A 141 14.66 -10.52 7.05
C GLY A 141 13.68 -10.97 5.97
N LEU A 142 12.73 -11.85 6.30
CA LEU A 142 11.69 -12.30 5.36
C LEU A 142 10.82 -11.13 4.87
N TRP A 143 10.42 -10.23 5.77
CA TRP A 143 9.65 -9.04 5.41
C TRP A 143 10.41 -8.14 4.44
N LEU A 144 11.71 -7.92 4.64
CA LEU A 144 12.52 -7.11 3.74
C LEU A 144 12.58 -7.74 2.34
N ILE A 145 12.89 -9.03 2.25
CA ILE A 145 12.96 -9.75 0.96
C ILE A 145 11.60 -9.72 0.25
N LYS A 146 10.50 -10.00 0.95
CA LYS A 146 9.16 -9.97 0.35
C LYS A 146 8.77 -8.57 -0.12
N THR A 147 9.13 -7.54 0.64
CA THR A 147 8.89 -6.15 0.25
C THR A 147 9.64 -5.81 -1.05
N GLU A 148 10.94 -6.07 -1.13
CA GLU A 148 11.73 -5.75 -2.32
C GLU A 148 11.35 -6.57 -3.56
N LEU A 149 10.85 -7.80 -3.38
CA LEU A 149 10.40 -8.66 -4.49
C LEU A 149 8.99 -8.29 -4.99
N LEU A 150 8.10 -7.82 -4.12
CA LEU A 150 6.69 -7.59 -4.44
C LEU A 150 6.36 -6.11 -4.71
N GLU A 151 6.96 -5.18 -3.96
CA GLU A 151 6.67 -3.75 -3.99
C GLU A 151 7.70 -3.01 -4.86
N THR A 152 7.67 -3.31 -6.15
CA THR A 152 8.74 -2.88 -7.08
C THR A 152 8.44 -1.59 -7.83
N GLN A 153 7.20 -1.13 -7.81
CA GLN A 153 6.75 0.03 -8.57
C GLN A 153 6.61 1.26 -7.69
N THR A 154 7.06 2.40 -8.20
CA THR A 154 6.69 3.73 -7.68
C THR A 154 5.83 4.42 -8.73
N VAL A 155 4.84 5.18 -8.27
CA VAL A 155 3.96 5.98 -9.13
C VAL A 155 3.97 7.43 -8.67
N ASP A 156 4.15 8.33 -9.63
CA ASP A 156 4.08 9.77 -9.45
C ASP A 156 2.91 10.33 -10.25
N PHE A 157 2.08 11.15 -9.61
CA PHE A 157 0.93 11.81 -10.23
C PHE A 157 0.59 13.10 -9.49
N SER A 158 -0.30 13.92 -10.05
CA SER A 158 -0.74 15.18 -9.43
C SER A 158 -2.26 15.24 -9.34
N VAL A 159 -2.79 15.78 -8.25
CA VAL A 159 -4.22 15.84 -7.97
C VAL A 159 -4.62 17.25 -7.57
N GLY A 160 -5.92 17.55 -7.64
CA GLY A 160 -6.44 18.80 -7.07
C GLY A 160 -6.51 18.75 -5.54
N ALA A 161 -7.50 19.42 -4.95
CA ALA A 161 -7.72 19.44 -3.51
C ALA A 161 -7.94 18.06 -2.86
N GLU A 162 -8.18 17.00 -3.65
CA GLU A 162 -8.22 15.61 -3.18
C GLU A 162 -6.91 15.17 -2.50
N GLY A 163 -5.77 15.81 -2.82
CA GLY A 163 -4.49 15.55 -2.16
C GLY A 163 -4.47 15.83 -0.66
N LEU A 164 -5.31 16.77 -0.19
CA LEU A 164 -5.47 17.10 1.24
C LEU A 164 -6.19 16.00 2.04
N ARG A 165 -6.79 15.01 1.37
CA ARG A 165 -7.45 13.88 2.03
C ARG A 165 -6.47 12.85 2.55
N HIS A 166 -5.20 12.95 2.16
CA HIS A 166 -4.19 11.96 2.44
C HIS A 166 -3.12 12.44 3.41
N VAL A 167 -2.55 11.47 4.11
CA VAL A 167 -1.26 11.61 4.76
C VAL A 167 -0.31 10.55 4.22
N PRO A 168 1.03 10.79 4.26
CA PRO A 168 1.98 9.73 4.00
C PRO A 168 1.67 8.49 4.85
N GLY A 169 1.73 7.31 4.23
CA GLY A 169 1.38 6.02 4.81
C GLY A 169 -0.02 5.50 4.43
N ASP A 170 -0.92 6.36 3.94
CA ASP A 170 -2.23 5.95 3.45
C ASP A 170 -2.12 5.05 2.21
N VAL A 171 -3.00 4.06 2.11
CA VAL A 171 -3.11 3.18 0.93
C VAL A 171 -4.16 3.76 -0.02
N VAL A 172 -3.81 3.97 -1.28
CA VAL A 172 -4.71 4.41 -2.34
C VAL A 172 -4.79 3.35 -3.44
N GLU A 173 -5.92 3.28 -4.12
CA GLU A 173 -6.06 2.46 -5.33
C GLU A 173 -5.88 3.32 -6.57
N ILE A 174 -5.19 2.80 -7.57
CA ILE A 174 -5.08 3.42 -8.89
C ILE A 174 -5.81 2.56 -9.93
N CYS A 175 -6.87 3.13 -10.49
CA CYS A 175 -7.60 2.62 -11.66
C CYS A 175 -7.09 3.35 -12.90
N ASP A 176 -6.00 2.82 -13.46
CA ASP A 176 -5.36 3.33 -14.67
C ASP A 176 -5.80 2.51 -15.89
N ASP A 177 -6.62 3.12 -16.73
CA ASP A 177 -7.17 2.53 -17.95
C ASP A 177 -6.07 2.22 -18.98
N ASP A 178 -5.04 3.07 -19.07
CA ASP A 178 -3.93 2.90 -20.03
C ASP A 178 -3.08 1.68 -19.63
N TYR A 179 -2.92 1.45 -18.32
CA TYR A 179 -2.25 0.26 -17.79
C TYR A 179 -3.12 -1.00 -17.89
N ALA A 180 -4.43 -0.89 -17.59
CA ALA A 180 -5.34 -2.03 -17.57
C ALA A 180 -5.80 -2.48 -18.97
N GLY A 181 -5.72 -1.58 -19.97
CA GLY A 181 -6.22 -1.81 -21.33
C GLY A 181 -7.75 -1.81 -21.46
N ILE A 182 -8.47 -1.46 -20.38
CA ILE A 182 -9.93 -1.40 -20.29
C ILE A 182 -10.35 -0.26 -19.36
N SER A 183 -11.58 0.23 -19.48
CA SER A 183 -12.15 1.22 -18.55
C SER A 183 -12.29 0.63 -17.15
N THR A 184 -11.50 1.14 -16.20
CA THR A 184 -11.47 0.70 -14.81
C THR A 184 -11.86 1.78 -13.82
N GLY A 185 -11.92 3.05 -14.22
CA GLY A 185 -12.38 4.14 -13.36
C GLY A 185 -12.97 5.31 -14.13
N GLY A 186 -13.72 6.16 -13.43
CA GLY A 186 -14.29 7.38 -14.00
C GLY A 186 -15.13 8.17 -13.01
N ARG A 187 -16.15 8.87 -13.52
CA ARG A 187 -17.14 9.66 -12.77
C ARG A 187 -18.55 9.11 -12.95
N VAL A 188 -19.35 9.19 -11.89
CA VAL A 188 -20.80 8.91 -11.96
C VAL A 188 -21.49 10.14 -12.54
N LEU A 189 -22.21 10.02 -13.65
CA LEU A 189 -22.97 11.13 -14.23
C LEU A 189 -24.34 11.32 -13.56
N ALA A 190 -25.00 10.22 -13.19
CA ALA A 190 -26.30 10.26 -12.54
C ALA A 190 -26.50 9.07 -11.60
N VAL A 191 -27.32 9.27 -10.56
CA VAL A 191 -27.69 8.28 -9.57
C VAL A 191 -29.20 8.16 -9.51
N ASN A 192 -29.74 6.96 -9.74
CA ASN A 192 -31.14 6.64 -9.51
C ASN A 192 -31.24 5.66 -8.33
N SER A 193 -31.54 6.19 -7.14
CA SER A 193 -31.65 5.39 -5.91
C SER A 193 -32.85 4.45 -5.90
N GLN A 194 -33.92 4.77 -6.64
CA GLN A 194 -35.15 3.96 -6.69
C GLN A 194 -34.91 2.66 -7.47
N THR A 195 -34.21 2.75 -8.61
CA THR A 195 -33.88 1.57 -9.43
C THR A 195 -32.52 0.96 -9.09
N ARG A 196 -31.73 1.61 -8.22
CA ARG A 196 -30.33 1.29 -7.89
C ARG A 196 -29.44 1.28 -9.14
N THR A 197 -29.61 2.28 -9.98
CA THR A 197 -28.88 2.42 -11.25
C THR A 197 -27.97 3.63 -11.20
N LEU A 198 -26.72 3.43 -11.59
CA LEU A 198 -25.73 4.48 -11.82
C LEU A 198 -25.58 4.67 -13.33
N THR A 199 -25.46 5.92 -13.77
CA THR A 199 -25.01 6.24 -15.13
C THR A 199 -23.54 6.65 -15.05
N LEU A 200 -22.67 5.93 -15.73
CA LEU A 200 -21.23 6.21 -15.76
C LEU A 200 -20.87 7.14 -16.91
N ASP A 201 -19.70 7.79 -16.81
CA ASP A 201 -19.14 8.68 -17.82
C ASP A 201 -18.55 7.96 -19.05
N ARG A 202 -18.36 6.64 -18.96
CA ARG A 202 -17.81 5.79 -20.01
C ARG A 202 -18.37 4.39 -19.93
N GLU A 203 -18.27 3.67 -21.03
CA GLU A 203 -18.71 2.28 -21.12
C GLU A 203 -17.81 1.35 -20.30
N ILE A 204 -18.45 0.34 -19.71
CA ILE A 204 -17.79 -0.76 -19.01
C ILE A 204 -18.34 -2.10 -19.53
N THR A 205 -17.49 -3.13 -19.48
CA THR A 205 -17.87 -4.49 -19.87
C THR A 205 -17.72 -5.42 -18.68
N LEU A 206 -18.76 -6.20 -18.39
CA LEU A 206 -18.70 -7.21 -17.35
C LEU A 206 -18.00 -8.48 -17.88
N PRO A 207 -17.19 -9.15 -17.03
CA PRO A 207 -16.64 -10.45 -17.37
C PRO A 207 -17.75 -11.50 -17.46
N ALA A 208 -17.50 -12.58 -18.22
CA ALA A 208 -18.46 -13.67 -18.39
C ALA A 208 -18.71 -14.48 -17.10
N SER A 209 -17.79 -14.41 -16.13
CA SER A 209 -17.89 -15.09 -14.85
C SER A 209 -17.19 -14.30 -13.73
N GLY A 210 -17.57 -14.63 -12.49
CA GLY A 210 -17.07 -13.98 -11.28
C GLY A 210 -17.84 -12.72 -10.89
N THR A 211 -17.66 -12.30 -9.65
CA THR A 211 -18.34 -11.12 -9.09
C THR A 211 -17.59 -9.85 -9.45
N THR A 212 -18.28 -8.91 -10.11
CA THR A 212 -17.75 -7.56 -10.34
C THR A 212 -18.24 -6.63 -9.25
N LEU A 213 -17.33 -5.87 -8.65
CA LEU A 213 -17.67 -4.80 -7.72
C LEU A 213 -17.39 -3.45 -8.35
N ILE A 214 -18.16 -2.45 -7.98
CA ILE A 214 -17.87 -1.04 -8.23
C ILE A 214 -17.62 -0.36 -6.88
N SER A 215 -16.47 0.29 -6.78
CA SER A 215 -16.12 1.16 -5.66
C SER A 215 -16.68 2.54 -5.92
N LEU A 216 -17.42 3.07 -4.96
CA LEU A 216 -18.04 4.39 -4.96
C LEU A 216 -17.58 5.17 -3.72
N VAL A 217 -17.81 6.48 -3.71
CA VAL A 217 -17.53 7.32 -2.54
C VAL A 217 -18.86 7.68 -1.87
N ASP A 218 -19.00 7.32 -0.60
CA ASP A 218 -20.19 7.65 0.20
C ASP A 218 -20.21 9.13 0.63
N GLY A 219 -21.30 9.57 1.29
CA GLY A 219 -21.45 10.94 1.78
C GLY A 219 -20.45 11.36 2.86
N SER A 220 -19.75 10.40 3.48
CA SER A 220 -18.64 10.66 4.42
C SER A 220 -17.30 10.76 3.70
N GLY A 221 -17.27 10.47 2.39
CA GLY A 221 -16.06 10.49 1.59
C GLY A 221 -15.24 9.21 1.68
N ASN A 222 -15.84 8.09 2.11
CA ASN A 222 -15.16 6.79 2.21
C ASN A 222 -15.44 5.92 0.97
N PRO A 223 -14.46 5.13 0.52
CA PRO A 223 -14.66 4.20 -0.58
C PRO A 223 -15.47 2.97 -0.13
N VAL A 224 -16.64 2.77 -0.73
CA VAL A 224 -17.54 1.64 -0.48
C VAL A 224 -17.68 0.80 -1.74
N SER A 225 -17.41 -0.51 -1.64
CA SER A 225 -17.60 -1.44 -2.76
C SER A 225 -18.99 -2.06 -2.72
N VAL A 226 -19.67 -2.08 -3.86
CA VAL A 226 -20.98 -2.70 -4.06
C VAL A 226 -20.97 -3.61 -5.28
N GLU A 227 -21.82 -4.63 -5.26
CA GLU A 227 -21.87 -5.62 -6.34
C GLU A 227 -22.63 -5.08 -7.54
N VAL A 228 -22.05 -5.24 -8.72
CA VAL A 228 -22.70 -4.94 -10.00
C VAL A 228 -23.56 -6.14 -10.41
N GLN A 229 -24.87 -5.89 -10.57
CA GLN A 229 -25.84 -6.92 -10.96
C GLN A 229 -26.01 -7.03 -12.47
N SER A 230 -25.99 -5.89 -13.18
CA SER A 230 -26.12 -5.85 -14.63
C SER A 230 -25.63 -4.52 -15.18
N VAL A 231 -25.23 -4.52 -16.45
CA VAL A 231 -24.91 -3.31 -17.23
C VAL A 231 -25.81 -3.26 -18.46
N THR A 232 -26.41 -2.11 -18.72
CA THR A 232 -27.25 -1.82 -19.89
C THR A 232 -26.59 -0.72 -20.71
N ASP A 233 -26.50 -0.90 -22.02
CA ASP A 233 -25.88 0.03 -22.97
C ASP A 233 -24.45 0.46 -22.59
N GLY A 234 -23.71 -0.41 -21.89
CA GLY A 234 -22.35 -0.15 -21.41
C GLY A 234 -22.22 0.87 -20.27
N VAL A 235 -23.17 1.79 -20.08
CA VAL A 235 -23.05 2.93 -19.15
C VAL A 235 -24.04 2.91 -17.99
N GLN A 236 -25.15 2.15 -18.09
CA GLN A 236 -26.13 2.05 -17.01
C GLN A 236 -25.85 0.83 -16.15
N VAL A 237 -25.35 1.06 -14.94
CA VAL A 237 -24.89 0.02 -14.03
C VAL A 237 -25.89 -0.17 -12.91
N LYS A 238 -26.54 -1.32 -12.85
CA LYS A 238 -27.42 -1.69 -11.75
C LYS A 238 -26.61 -2.37 -10.65
N VAL A 239 -26.73 -1.88 -9.42
CA VAL A 239 -26.00 -2.39 -8.26
C VAL A 239 -26.94 -2.96 -7.21
N ASN A 240 -26.41 -3.81 -6.32
CA ASN A 240 -27.20 -4.41 -5.25
C ASN A 240 -27.74 -3.37 -4.23
N ARG A 241 -26.98 -2.30 -3.99
CA ARG A 241 -27.34 -1.12 -3.18
C ARG A 241 -26.57 0.12 -3.63
N ILE A 242 -27.15 1.30 -3.44
CA ILE A 242 -26.46 2.59 -3.59
C ILE A 242 -26.04 3.04 -2.18
N PRO A 243 -24.73 3.22 -1.89
CA PRO A 243 -24.29 3.80 -0.63
C PRO A 243 -24.89 5.20 -0.40
N ASP A 244 -25.16 5.54 0.85
CA ASP A 244 -25.75 6.83 1.19
C ASP A 244 -24.80 7.98 0.82
N GLY A 245 -25.34 9.03 0.20
CA GLY A 245 -24.59 10.23 -0.17
C GLY A 245 -23.73 10.12 -1.44
N VAL A 246 -23.79 9.01 -2.18
CA VAL A 246 -23.23 8.95 -3.55
C VAL A 246 -23.94 9.99 -4.42
N ALA A 247 -23.16 10.84 -5.08
CA ALA A 247 -23.67 11.96 -5.87
C ALA A 247 -23.19 11.90 -7.32
N GLY A 248 -23.79 12.75 -8.16
CA GLY A 248 -23.24 13.06 -9.47
C GLY A 248 -21.81 13.60 -9.34
N TYR A 249 -20.96 13.23 -10.29
CA TYR A 249 -19.52 13.48 -10.34
C TYR A 249 -18.68 12.81 -9.23
N SER A 250 -19.27 11.92 -8.43
CA SER A 250 -18.49 11.04 -7.55
C SER A 250 -17.55 10.14 -8.36
N VAL A 251 -16.38 9.85 -7.81
CA VAL A 251 -15.40 8.94 -8.39
C VAL A 251 -15.91 7.50 -8.29
N TRP A 252 -15.68 6.71 -9.34
CA TRP A 252 -15.85 5.26 -9.29
C TRP A 252 -14.60 4.52 -9.78
N GLY A 253 -14.45 3.28 -9.30
CA GLY A 253 -13.44 2.33 -9.76
C GLY A 253 -13.98 0.91 -9.78
N LEU A 254 -13.72 0.14 -10.82
CA LEU A 254 -14.14 -1.25 -10.95
C LEU A 254 -13.15 -2.20 -10.30
N LYS A 255 -13.68 -3.23 -9.65
CA LYS A 255 -12.93 -4.39 -9.17
C LYS A 255 -13.45 -5.60 -9.93
N LEU A 256 -12.62 -6.09 -10.83
CA LEU A 256 -12.92 -7.23 -11.67
C LEU A 256 -12.24 -8.48 -11.09
N PRO A 257 -12.87 -9.67 -11.18
CA PRO A 257 -12.29 -10.91 -10.70
C PRO A 257 -10.98 -11.29 -11.42
N THR A 258 -10.82 -10.83 -12.66
CA THR A 258 -9.65 -11.10 -13.51
C THR A 258 -8.58 -10.02 -13.44
N LEU A 259 -8.85 -8.88 -12.81
CA LEU A 259 -7.93 -7.75 -12.73
C LEU A 259 -7.51 -7.52 -11.28
N ARG A 260 -6.21 -7.67 -11.01
CA ARG A 260 -5.68 -7.38 -9.69
C ARG A 260 -5.79 -5.88 -9.41
N GLN A 261 -6.35 -5.53 -8.26
CA GLN A 261 -6.37 -4.16 -7.78
C GLN A 261 -4.93 -3.65 -7.62
N ARG A 262 -4.67 -2.42 -8.06
CA ARG A 262 -3.37 -1.79 -7.91
C ARG A 262 -3.42 -0.83 -6.74
N LEU A 263 -2.90 -1.31 -5.61
CA LEU A 263 -2.79 -0.53 -4.38
C LEU A 263 -1.39 0.08 -4.31
N PHE A 264 -1.32 1.30 -3.78
CA PHE A 264 -0.08 2.04 -3.56
C PHE A 264 -0.14 2.72 -2.20
N ARG A 265 0.95 2.65 -1.44
CA ARG A 265 1.12 3.38 -0.19
C ARG A 265 1.75 4.72 -0.48
N CYS A 266 1.10 5.80 -0.08
CA CYS A 266 1.61 7.16 -0.24
C CYS A 266 2.90 7.34 0.58
N VAL A 267 3.95 7.87 -0.05
CA VAL A 267 5.24 8.15 0.61
C VAL A 267 5.43 9.65 0.79
N SER A 268 4.99 10.46 -0.17
CA SER A 268 5.02 11.91 -0.06
C SER A 268 3.84 12.57 -0.73
N ILE A 269 3.40 13.67 -0.12
CA ILE A 269 2.42 14.60 -0.66
C ILE A 269 3.07 15.97 -0.58
N ARG A 270 3.16 16.64 -1.73
CA ARG A 270 3.76 17.98 -1.83
C ARG A 270 2.75 18.92 -2.49
N GLU A 271 2.45 20.02 -1.83
CA GLU A 271 1.68 21.11 -2.42
C GLU A 271 2.52 21.83 -3.48
N ASN A 272 1.91 22.10 -4.62
CA ASN A 272 2.45 22.93 -5.69
C ASN A 272 1.89 24.36 -5.57
N ASP A 273 2.56 25.34 -6.21
CA ASP A 273 2.19 26.76 -6.13
C ASP A 273 0.88 27.13 -6.87
N ASP A 274 0.20 26.16 -7.48
CA ASP A 274 -1.03 26.30 -8.27
C ASP A 274 -2.26 25.67 -7.60
N GLY A 275 -2.14 25.21 -6.35
CA GLY A 275 -3.22 24.54 -5.61
C GLY A 275 -3.42 23.07 -5.98
N THR A 276 -2.50 22.49 -6.77
CA THR A 276 -2.41 21.04 -6.99
C THR A 276 -1.44 20.39 -6.00
N TYR A 277 -1.52 19.07 -5.87
CA TYR A 277 -0.70 18.28 -4.97
C TYR A 277 -0.02 17.16 -5.74
N ALA A 278 1.30 17.12 -5.71
CA ALA A 278 2.09 16.01 -6.22
C ALA A 278 2.10 14.86 -5.21
N ILE A 279 1.72 13.67 -5.66
CA ILE A 279 1.71 12.44 -4.86
C ILE A 279 2.74 11.49 -5.44
N THR A 280 3.62 10.99 -4.56
CA THR A 280 4.50 9.85 -4.83
C THR A 280 4.06 8.70 -3.95
N ALA A 281 3.83 7.54 -4.55
CA ALA A 281 3.39 6.34 -3.84
C ALA A 281 4.13 5.09 -4.32
N VAL A 282 4.38 4.15 -3.41
CA VAL A 282 5.05 2.89 -3.70
C VAL A 282 4.01 1.78 -3.70
N GLN A 283 4.15 0.81 -4.59
CA GLN A 283 3.23 -0.32 -4.72
C GLN A 283 3.02 -0.99 -3.37
N HIS A 284 1.75 -1.25 -3.04
CA HIS A 284 1.38 -1.94 -1.83
C HIS A 284 0.81 -3.31 -2.17
N VAL A 285 1.37 -4.35 -1.58
CA VAL A 285 0.94 -5.75 -1.77
C VAL A 285 0.51 -6.31 -0.42
N PRO A 286 -0.80 -6.32 -0.09
CA PRO A 286 -1.27 -6.77 1.22
C PRO A 286 -0.83 -8.18 1.59
N GLU A 287 -0.64 -9.05 0.59
CA GLU A 287 -0.20 -10.43 0.78
C GLU A 287 1.24 -10.55 1.31
N LYS A 288 2.05 -9.47 1.30
CA LYS A 288 3.40 -9.46 1.90
C LYS A 288 3.37 -9.60 3.42
N GLU A 289 2.24 -9.28 4.05
CA GLU A 289 2.08 -9.21 5.50
C GLU A 289 1.44 -10.48 6.09
N ALA A 290 1.07 -11.43 5.23
CA ALA A 290 0.45 -12.71 5.57
C ALA A 290 1.46 -13.77 6.07
#